data_AF-A0A815RUQ3-F1
#
_entry.id   AF-A0A815RUQ3-F1
#
_cell.length_a   1.000
_cell.length_b   1.000
_cell.length_c   1.000
_cell.angle_alpha   90.00
_cell.angle_beta   90.00
_cell.angle_gamma   90.00
#
_symmetry.space_group_name_H-M   'P 1'
#
loop_
_entity.id
_entity.type
_entity.pdbx_description
1 polymer ?
#
loop_
_entity_poly.entity_id
_entity_poly.type
_entity_poly.pdbx_seq_one_letter_code
_entity_poly.pdbx_strand_id
1 'polypeptide(L)'
;DNKLNEEDKEEDGEEYRLMSINEIMNGSEQFAGLIPLMRQYLYHLETIDTDTRSTIEQYLNLISKRARGTLMTDAKWIRQYVDQHPKYEHDSIVTDEIQYDLLWKIQQITNDNEICCPTLIQKQMLDSTKTTLHLPDYADIVPEPV
;
A
#
# COMPACT_ATOMS: atom_id res chain seq x y z
N ASP A 1 15.30 63.61 11.08
CA ASP A 1 14.87 62.66 12.12
C ASP A 1 13.93 61.61 11.56
N ASN A 2 14.01 60.41 12.13
CA ASN A 2 13.25 59.18 11.87
C ASN A 2 13.63 58.32 10.66
N LYS A 3 14.68 57.52 10.94
CA LYS A 3 14.91 56.13 10.54
C LYS A 3 13.63 55.38 10.14
N LEU A 4 13.60 54.91 8.90
CA LEU A 4 12.83 53.74 8.51
C LEU A 4 13.62 52.53 9.04
N ASN A 5 13.05 51.83 10.02
CA ASN A 5 13.63 50.61 10.56
C ASN A 5 13.63 49.53 9.48
N GLU A 6 14.84 49.18 9.05
CA GLU A 6 15.16 47.83 8.59
C GLU A 6 14.98 46.83 9.74
N GLU A 7 14.79 45.57 9.36
CA GLU A 7 14.85 44.35 10.19
C GLU A 7 13.56 43.88 10.86
N ASP A 8 12.68 43.29 10.06
CA ASP A 8 11.94 42.07 10.45
C ASP A 8 12.21 41.01 9.38
N LYS A 9 13.39 40.37 9.45
CA LYS A 9 13.60 39.08 8.79
C LYS A 9 12.95 38.04 9.70
N GLU A 10 11.73 37.64 9.39
CA GLU A 10 11.16 36.41 9.93
C GLU A 10 12.13 35.27 9.56
N GLU A 11 12.84 34.74 10.55
CA GLU A 11 13.45 33.42 10.46
C GLU A 11 12.30 32.43 10.34
N ASP A 12 11.87 32.19 9.10
CA ASP A 12 10.93 31.13 8.75
C ASP A 12 11.65 29.80 8.97
N GLY A 13 11.61 29.33 10.22
CA GLY A 13 12.13 28.04 10.61
C GLY A 13 11.27 26.96 9.97
N GLU A 14 11.61 26.56 8.74
CA GLU A 14 11.11 25.42 7.94
C GLU A 14 9.93 24.67 8.61
N GLU A 15 8.73 25.27 8.59
CA GLU A 15 7.51 24.68 9.19
C GLU A 15 7.19 23.31 8.57
N TYR A 16 7.63 23.11 7.33
CA TYR A 16 7.47 21.90 6.55
C TYR A 16 8.76 21.58 5.80
N ARG A 17 8.91 20.31 5.41
CA ARG A 17 10.06 19.87 4.61
C ARG A 17 9.64 18.78 3.63
N LEU A 18 10.41 18.63 2.56
CA LEU A 18 10.24 17.52 1.62
C LEU A 18 10.59 16.20 2.31
N MET A 19 9.67 15.22 2.23
CA MET A 19 9.86 13.86 2.73
C MET A 19 9.29 12.86 1.74
N SER A 20 9.96 11.72 1.58
CA SER A 20 9.41 10.57 0.88
C SER A 20 8.28 9.93 1.68
N ILE A 21 7.40 9.18 1.00
CA ILE A 21 6.36 8.38 1.66
C ILE A 21 6.97 7.38 2.66
N ASN A 22 8.16 6.84 2.36
CA ASN A 22 8.88 5.98 3.30
C ASN A 22 9.23 6.72 4.59
N GLU A 23 9.75 7.95 4.50
CA GLU A 23 10.14 8.72 5.68
C GLU A 23 8.94 9.18 6.49
N ILE A 24 7.84 9.55 5.84
CA ILE A 24 6.60 9.93 6.52
C ILE A 24 6.02 8.72 7.29
N MET A 25 5.98 7.54 6.66
CA MET A 25 5.35 6.37 7.27
C MET A 25 6.27 5.63 8.23
N ASN A 26 7.51 5.38 7.85
CA ASN A 26 8.47 4.56 8.61
C ASN A 26 9.47 5.37 9.43
N GLY A 27 9.55 6.68 9.21
CA GLY A 27 10.48 7.57 9.90
C GLY A 27 11.79 7.81 9.14
N SER A 28 12.56 8.73 9.71
CA SER A 28 13.92 9.13 9.31
C SER A 28 14.72 9.42 10.59
N GLU A 29 15.97 9.87 10.47
CA GLU A 29 16.77 10.25 11.64
C GLU A 29 16.16 11.40 12.45
N GLN A 30 15.35 12.24 11.81
CA GLN A 30 14.82 13.49 12.38
C GLN A 30 13.31 13.42 12.67
N PHE A 31 12.64 12.34 12.26
CA PHE A 31 11.20 12.16 12.44
C PHE A 31 10.90 10.70 12.72
N ALA A 32 10.16 10.41 13.79
CA ALA A 32 9.87 9.04 14.21
C ALA A 32 9.08 8.22 13.17
N GLY A 33 8.22 8.86 12.37
CA GLY A 33 7.34 8.16 11.42
C GLY A 33 5.98 7.80 12.03
N LEU A 34 4.94 7.78 11.20
CA LEU A 34 3.58 7.48 11.66
C LEU A 34 3.42 6.05 12.18
N ILE A 35 4.05 5.07 11.52
CA ILE A 35 3.95 3.65 11.91
C ILE A 35 4.62 3.39 13.26
N PRO A 36 5.86 3.85 13.53
CA PRO A 36 6.46 3.74 14.86
C PRO A 36 5.61 4.39 15.96
N LEU A 37 5.02 5.55 15.70
CA LEU A 37 4.12 6.22 16.66
C LEU A 37 2.85 5.40 16.93
N MET A 38 2.21 4.84 15.90
CA MET A 38 1.06 3.95 16.07
C MET A 38 1.43 2.69 16.86
N ARG A 39 2.58 2.07 16.58
CA ARG A 39 3.08 0.90 17.34
C ARG A 39 3.33 1.24 18.80
N GLN A 40 3.91 2.41 19.08
CA GLN A 40 4.11 2.89 20.44
C GLN A 40 2.77 3.08 21.14
N TYR A 41 1.79 3.71 20.50
CA TYR A 41 0.45 3.87 21.07
C TYR A 41 -0.19 2.52 21.41
N LEU A 42 -0.19 1.57 20.46
CA LEU A 42 -0.74 0.22 20.66
C LEU A 42 -0.02 -0.56 21.77
N TYR A 43 1.28 -0.31 21.98
CA TYR A 43 2.03 -0.94 23.07
C TYR A 43 1.54 -0.49 24.46
N HIS A 44 1.09 0.76 24.59
CA HIS A 44 0.61 1.30 25.86
C HIS A 44 -0.87 0.99 26.15
N LEU A 45 -1.61 0.44 25.17
CA LEU A 45 -2.98 0.00 25.39
C LEU A 45 -2.98 -1.40 26.03
N GLU A 46 -3.23 -1.45 27.33
CA GLU A 46 -3.26 -2.70 28.10
C GLU A 46 -4.43 -3.64 27.74
N THR A 47 -5.47 -3.14 27.07
CA THR A 47 -6.75 -3.83 26.89
C THR A 47 -6.93 -4.58 25.56
N ILE A 48 -5.93 -4.58 24.68
CA ILE A 48 -6.02 -5.23 23.36
C ILE A 48 -5.53 -6.68 23.44
N ASP A 49 -6.32 -7.62 22.95
CA ASP A 49 -5.94 -9.04 22.88
C ASP A 49 -4.87 -9.32 21.81
N THR A 50 -4.15 -10.43 21.99
CA THR A 50 -3.03 -10.82 21.12
C THR A 50 -3.43 -10.98 19.65
N ASP A 51 -4.63 -11.47 19.36
CA ASP A 51 -5.06 -11.71 17.98
C ASP A 51 -5.38 -10.40 17.26
N THR A 52 -6.09 -9.49 17.94
CA THR A 52 -6.34 -8.13 17.44
C THR A 52 -5.04 -7.40 17.22
N ARG A 53 -4.09 -7.49 18.17
CA ARG A 53 -2.77 -6.88 18.02
C ARG A 53 -1.98 -7.45 16.84
N SER A 54 -2.01 -8.77 16.65
CA SER A 54 -1.39 -9.44 15.51
C SER A 54 -1.99 -8.97 14.19
N THR A 55 -3.32 -8.86 14.10
CA THR A 55 -4.02 -8.39 12.90
C THR A 55 -3.67 -6.94 12.56
N ILE A 56 -3.64 -6.05 13.56
CA ILE A 56 -3.22 -4.65 13.35
C ILE A 56 -1.76 -4.59 12.88
N GLU A 57 -0.88 -5.36 13.51
CA GLU A 57 0.53 -5.37 13.14
C GLU A 57 0.77 -5.88 11.71
N GLN A 58 -0.06 -6.80 11.23
CA GLN A 58 -0.10 -7.20 9.83
C GLN A 58 -0.42 -6.00 8.92
N TYR A 59 -1.49 -5.25 9.19
CA TYR A 59 -1.82 -4.05 8.39
C TYR A 59 -0.72 -3.00 8.41
N LEU A 60 -0.15 -2.72 9.58
CA LEU A 60 0.96 -1.78 9.70
C LEU A 60 2.19 -2.24 8.90
N ASN A 61 2.47 -3.55 8.87
CA ASN A 61 3.55 -4.10 8.05
C ASN A 61 3.28 -3.98 6.54
N LEU A 62 2.04 -4.19 6.08
CA LEU A 62 1.66 -3.98 4.69
C LEU A 62 1.91 -2.53 4.25
N ILE A 63 1.41 -1.58 5.04
CA ILE A 63 1.57 -0.15 4.78
C ILE A 63 3.06 0.22 4.80
N SER A 64 3.81 -0.25 5.80
CA SER A 64 5.26 -0.03 5.93
C SER A 64 6.02 -0.50 4.70
N LYS A 65 5.72 -1.70 4.20
CA LYS A 65 6.39 -2.30 3.04
C LYS A 65 6.04 -1.62 1.73
N ARG A 66 4.81 -1.15 1.56
CA ARG A 66 4.39 -0.34 0.41
C ARG A 66 5.08 1.02 0.43
N ALA A 67 5.12 1.69 1.58
CA ALA A 67 5.82 2.96 1.74
C ALA A 67 7.33 2.84 1.44
N ARG A 68 7.96 1.73 1.86
CA ARG A 68 9.37 1.42 1.57
C ARG A 68 9.62 1.03 0.10
N GLY A 69 8.58 0.67 -0.65
CA GLY A 69 8.69 0.17 -2.02
C GLY A 69 9.12 -1.30 -2.13
N THR A 70 9.25 -2.03 -1.02
CA THR A 70 9.55 -3.48 -1.00
C THR A 70 8.35 -4.35 -1.38
N LEU A 71 7.15 -3.79 -1.31
CA LEU A 71 5.92 -4.41 -1.79
C LEU A 71 5.22 -3.43 -2.75
N MET A 72 4.64 -3.94 -3.82
CA MET A 72 3.97 -3.12 -4.82
C MET A 72 2.64 -2.58 -4.29
N THR A 73 2.26 -1.42 -4.80
CA THR A 73 0.86 -0.98 -4.76
C THR A 73 0.10 -1.66 -5.88
N ASP A 74 -1.21 -1.78 -5.72
CA ASP A 74 -2.09 -2.36 -6.73
C ASP A 74 -1.96 -1.61 -8.06
N ALA A 75 -1.91 -0.27 -8.02
CA ALA A 75 -1.68 0.56 -9.21
C ALA A 75 -0.34 0.28 -9.91
N LYS A 76 0.74 0.02 -9.17
CA LYS A 76 2.04 -0.33 -9.76
C LYS A 76 1.97 -1.71 -10.39
N TRP A 77 1.35 -2.67 -9.70
CA TRP A 77 1.19 -4.04 -10.19
C TRP A 77 0.33 -4.09 -11.46
N ILE A 78 -0.83 -3.42 -11.48
CA ILE A 78 -1.72 -3.32 -12.65
C ILE A 78 -0.95 -2.74 -13.85
N ARG A 79 -0.22 -1.63 -13.65
CA ARG A 79 0.59 -1.03 -14.71
C ARG A 79 1.65 -1.98 -15.24
N GLN A 80 2.35 -2.70 -14.37
CA GLN A 80 3.34 -3.68 -14.80
C GLN A 80 2.72 -4.88 -15.52
N TYR A 81 1.53 -5.32 -15.09
CA TYR A 81 0.80 -6.39 -15.75
C TYR A 81 0.40 -6.00 -17.18
N VAL A 82 -0.21 -4.82 -17.34
CA VAL A 82 -0.60 -4.29 -18.65
C VAL A 82 0.62 -4.04 -19.54
N ASP A 83 1.67 -3.43 -19.00
CA ASP A 83 2.90 -3.12 -19.76
C ASP A 83 3.61 -4.38 -20.29
N GLN A 84 3.47 -5.51 -19.59
CA GLN A 84 4.04 -6.80 -19.98
C GLN A 84 3.09 -7.66 -20.83
N HIS A 85 1.87 -7.18 -21.08
CA HIS A 85 0.87 -7.96 -21.81
C HIS A 85 1.25 -8.11 -23.29
N PRO A 86 1.23 -9.32 -23.89
CA PRO A 86 1.66 -9.53 -25.27
C PRO A 86 0.92 -8.71 -26.33
N LYS A 87 -0.31 -8.29 -26.01
CA LYS A 87 -1.20 -7.48 -26.86
C LYS A 87 -1.07 -5.98 -26.64
N TYR A 88 -0.28 -5.54 -25.65
CA TYR A 88 -0.12 -4.13 -25.38
C TYR A 88 0.92 -3.52 -26.32
N GLU A 89 0.50 -2.55 -27.13
CA GLU A 89 1.36 -1.95 -28.16
C GLU A 89 2.11 -0.70 -27.65
N HIS A 90 2.14 -0.49 -26.33
CA HIS A 90 2.68 0.71 -25.68
C HIS A 90 2.07 2.03 -26.19
N ASP A 91 0.84 1.95 -26.68
CA ASP A 91 0.02 3.05 -27.20
C ASP A 91 -0.91 3.66 -26.14
N SER A 92 -0.78 3.22 -24.88
CA SER A 92 -1.67 3.57 -23.77
C SER A 92 -3.13 3.13 -23.95
N ILE A 93 -3.40 2.16 -24.84
CA ILE A 93 -4.71 1.57 -25.02
C ILE A 93 -4.76 0.20 -24.34
N VAL A 94 -5.75 0.01 -23.48
CA VAL A 94 -6.06 -1.29 -22.85
C VAL A 94 -7.26 -1.87 -23.58
N THR A 95 -7.03 -2.89 -24.41
CA THR A 95 -8.09 -3.57 -25.17
C THR A 95 -8.93 -4.48 -24.28
N ASP A 96 -10.10 -4.90 -24.75
CA ASP A 96 -11.00 -5.81 -24.04
C ASP A 96 -10.31 -7.13 -23.65
N GLU A 97 -9.40 -7.63 -24.51
CA GLU A 97 -8.59 -8.83 -24.26
C GLU A 97 -7.64 -8.60 -23.07
N ILE A 98 -6.87 -7.50 -23.06
CA ILE A 98 -5.97 -7.15 -21.93
C ILE A 98 -6.77 -6.96 -20.64
N GLN A 99 -7.93 -6.31 -20.73
CA GLN A 99 -8.80 -6.08 -19.58
C GLN A 99 -9.34 -7.39 -19.01
N TYR A 100 -9.77 -8.31 -19.87
CA TYR A 100 -10.26 -9.63 -19.47
C TYR A 100 -9.19 -10.40 -18.69
N ASP A 101 -7.98 -10.50 -19.26
CA ASP A 101 -6.87 -11.23 -18.66
C ASP A 101 -6.43 -10.62 -17.33
N LEU A 102 -6.43 -9.27 -17.25
CA LEU A 102 -6.16 -8.56 -16.00
C LEU A 102 -7.18 -8.91 -14.91
N LEU A 103 -8.48 -8.84 -15.21
CA LEU A 103 -9.54 -9.14 -14.25
C LEU A 103 -9.51 -10.62 -13.82
N TRP A 104 -9.26 -11.52 -14.76
CA TRP A 104 -9.08 -12.94 -14.48
C TRP A 104 -7.87 -13.17 -13.56
N LYS A 105 -6.77 -12.46 -13.77
CA LYS A 105 -5.59 -12.56 -12.90
C LYS A 105 -5.87 -12.02 -11.50
N ILE A 106 -6.61 -10.90 -11.39
CA ILE A 106 -7.04 -10.35 -10.11
C ILE A 106 -7.93 -11.37 -9.37
N GLN A 107 -8.89 -11.97 -10.06
CA GLN A 107 -9.78 -12.98 -9.47
C GLN A 107 -9.01 -14.18 -8.88
N GLN A 108 -8.02 -14.71 -9.61
CA GLN A 108 -7.15 -15.80 -9.09
C GLN A 108 -6.29 -15.39 -7.90
N ILE A 109 -5.95 -14.10 -7.78
CA ILE A 109 -5.20 -13.60 -6.62
C ILE A 109 -6.13 -13.45 -5.41
N THR A 110 -7.39 -13.09 -5.63
CA THR A 110 -8.36 -12.83 -4.55
C THR A 110 -9.08 -14.08 -4.07
N ASN A 111 -9.37 -15.04 -4.95
CA ASN A 111 -10.08 -16.26 -4.63
C ASN A 111 -9.11 -17.35 -4.16
N ASP A 112 -9.32 -17.86 -2.94
CA ASP A 112 -8.69 -19.04 -2.34
C ASP A 112 -7.16 -19.16 -2.44
N ASN A 113 -6.44 -18.04 -2.63
CA ASN A 113 -4.98 -18.04 -2.84
C ASN A 113 -4.55 -19.01 -3.94
N GLU A 114 -5.37 -19.22 -4.99
CA GLU A 114 -5.01 -20.09 -6.11
C GLU A 114 -3.65 -19.71 -6.69
N ILE A 115 -3.32 -18.40 -6.66
CA ILE A 115 -2.00 -17.88 -7.00
C ILE A 115 -1.42 -17.03 -5.87
N CYS A 116 -0.26 -17.44 -5.37
CA CYS A 116 0.57 -16.59 -4.50
C CYS A 116 1.18 -15.44 -5.31
N CYS A 117 0.81 -14.19 -4.99
CA CYS A 117 1.41 -12.99 -5.57
C CYS A 117 2.27 -12.26 -4.52
N PRO A 118 3.51 -12.75 -4.24
CA PRO A 118 4.33 -12.22 -3.14
C PRO A 118 4.78 -10.78 -3.34
N THR A 119 4.71 -10.26 -4.57
CA THR A 119 4.98 -8.85 -4.89
C THR A 119 3.84 -7.92 -4.49
N LEU A 120 2.62 -8.44 -4.30
CA LEU A 120 1.41 -7.67 -3.99
C LEU A 120 0.90 -7.90 -2.57
N ILE A 121 0.89 -9.16 -2.11
CA ILE A 121 0.41 -9.59 -0.79
C ILE A 121 1.36 -10.65 -0.25
N GLN A 122 1.79 -10.50 1.01
CA GLN A 122 2.66 -11.49 1.65
C GLN A 122 1.81 -12.64 2.20
N LYS A 123 2.13 -13.90 1.84
CA LYS A 123 1.36 -15.10 2.22
C LYS A 123 1.08 -15.22 3.73
N GLN A 124 2.02 -14.83 4.58
CA GLN A 124 1.86 -14.82 6.05
C GLN A 124 0.71 -13.92 6.54
N MET A 125 0.26 -12.96 5.72
CA MET A 125 -0.87 -12.09 6.06
C MET A 125 -2.23 -12.75 5.81
N LEU A 126 -2.30 -13.75 4.93
CA LEU A 126 -3.56 -14.37 4.52
C LEU A 126 -4.03 -15.44 5.51
N ASP A 127 -3.11 -16.18 6.12
CA ASP A 127 -3.42 -17.31 7.00
C ASP A 127 -3.92 -16.88 8.40
N SER A 128 -3.86 -15.58 8.75
CA SER A 128 -4.14 -15.09 10.11
C SER A 128 -5.02 -13.84 10.19
N THR A 129 -5.46 -13.31 9.06
CA THR A 129 -6.36 -12.14 9.04
C THR A 129 -7.81 -12.58 9.25
N LYS A 130 -8.47 -12.06 10.30
CA LYS A 130 -9.90 -12.32 10.60
C LYS A 130 -10.87 -11.46 9.74
N THR A 131 -10.33 -10.60 8.89
CA THR A 131 -11.12 -9.69 8.05
C THR A 131 -11.54 -10.42 6.79
N THR A 132 -12.80 -10.85 6.76
CA THR A 132 -13.44 -11.39 5.56
C THR A 132 -14.19 -10.27 4.83
N LEU A 133 -13.96 -10.15 3.52
CA LEU A 133 -14.83 -9.38 2.65
C LEU A 133 -15.91 -10.35 2.16
N HIS A 134 -17.17 -10.15 2.55
CA HIS A 134 -18.27 -10.99 2.07
C HIS A 134 -18.58 -10.61 0.61
N LEU A 135 -17.77 -11.10 -0.32
CA LEU A 135 -18.05 -11.04 -1.74
C LEU A 135 -18.98 -12.21 -2.12
N PRO A 136 -19.99 -12.00 -2.98
CA PRO A 136 -20.76 -13.10 -3.56
C PRO A 136 -19.83 -14.07 -4.30
N ASP A 137 -20.08 -15.37 -4.20
CA ASP A 137 -19.38 -16.38 -5.02
C ASP A 137 -19.74 -16.17 -6.50
N TYR A 138 -18.82 -15.58 -7.25
CA TYR A 138 -18.90 -15.41 -8.71
C TYR A 138 -18.12 -16.50 -9.47
N ALA A 139 -17.68 -17.56 -8.78
CA ALA A 139 -16.77 -18.57 -9.32
C ALA A 139 -17.34 -19.38 -10.51
N ASP A 140 -18.66 -19.41 -10.70
CA ASP A 140 -19.30 -20.34 -11.65
C ASP A 140 -19.57 -19.79 -13.06
N ILE A 141 -19.12 -18.58 -13.42
CA ILE A 141 -19.62 -17.91 -14.65
C ILE A 141 -18.52 -17.51 -15.67
N VAL A 142 -17.23 -17.58 -15.35
CA VAL A 142 -16.20 -16.96 -16.21
C VAL A 142 -15.29 -18.04 -16.85
N PRO A 143 -15.25 -18.16 -18.18
CA PRO A 143 -14.38 -19.14 -18.85
C PRO A 143 -12.89 -18.77 -18.70
N GLU A 144 -11.99 -19.75 -18.73
CA GLU A 144 -10.54 -19.48 -18.72
C GLU A 144 -10.14 -18.63 -19.94
N PRO A 145 -9.17 -17.70 -19.80
CA PRO A 145 -8.63 -16.92 -20.92
C PRO A 145 -7.88 -17.82 -21.91
N VAL A 146 -7.70 -17.32 -23.14
CA VAL A 146 -7.06 -18.03 -24.28
C VAL A 146 -5.55 -17.80 -24.30
#